data_AF-X1MU93-F1
#
_entry.id   AF-X1MU93-F1
#
_cell.length_a   1.000
_cell.length_b   1.000
_cell.length_c   1.000
_cell.angle_alpha   90.00
_cell.angle_beta   90.00
_cell.angle_gamma   90.00
#
_symmetry.space_group_name_H-M   'P 1'
#
loop_
_entity.id
_entity.type
_entity.pdbx_description
1 polymer ?
#
loop_
_entity_poly.entity_id
_entity_poly.type
_entity_poly.pdbx_seq_one_letter_code
_entity_poly.pdbx_strand_id
1 'polypeptide(L)'
;MKLWARIINESAVAANVRRIEALTGEVALEYDLKQAGDLKSAASLLKTAPDRIAKRLGQLLKEYKEKDNEIESLKSRLLSRKSKDILSDAKDIGGVKVISRELEADSPKELRDSVDRIKNKLHSGVILLGAKKDNKVMLICAVTKDLIERFR
;
A
#
# COMPACT_ATOMS: atom_id res chain seq x y z
N MET A 1 5.62 56.83 11.01
CA MET A 1 5.33 55.82 9.97
C MET A 1 6.08 54.53 10.33
N LYS A 2 5.40 53.47 10.78
CA LYS A 2 6.07 52.20 11.12
C LYS A 2 6.35 51.44 9.82
N LEU A 3 7.62 51.31 9.46
CA LEU A 3 8.04 50.49 8.32
C LEU A 3 7.95 49.02 8.73
N TRP A 4 6.94 48.31 8.22
CA TRP A 4 6.85 46.85 8.31
C TRP A 4 7.77 46.25 7.25
N ALA A 5 8.60 45.29 7.65
CA ALA A 5 9.48 44.54 6.75
C ALA A 5 9.43 43.06 7.14
N ARG A 6 9.23 42.19 6.15
CA ARG A 6 9.16 40.74 6.31
C ARG A 6 10.20 40.07 5.43
N ILE A 7 11.14 39.36 6.04
CA ILE A 7 12.07 38.50 5.29
C ILE A 7 11.28 37.27 4.79
N ILE A 8 11.34 37.04 3.49
CA ILE A 8 10.69 35.90 2.83
C ILE A 8 11.70 34.82 2.47
N ASN A 9 12.97 35.19 2.27
CA ASN A 9 14.03 34.25 1.91
C ASN A 9 15.39 34.78 2.36
N GLU A 10 16.26 33.85 2.75
CA GLU A 10 17.65 34.11 3.05
C GLU A 10 18.50 32.99 2.47
N SER A 11 19.51 33.34 1.67
CA SER A 11 20.38 32.38 1.01
C SER A 11 21.84 32.82 1.04
N ALA A 12 22.75 31.84 1.10
CA ALA A 12 24.18 32.07 0.98
C ALA A 12 24.56 32.17 -0.51
N VAL A 13 25.27 33.24 -0.88
CA VAL A 13 25.69 33.50 -2.28
C VAL A 13 27.17 33.21 -2.48
N ALA A 14 28.00 33.50 -1.47
CA ALA A 14 29.44 33.24 -1.46
C ALA A 14 29.95 33.14 -0.01
N ALA A 15 31.25 32.86 0.16
CA ALA A 15 31.89 32.93 1.47
C ALA A 15 31.64 34.32 2.09
N ASN A 16 31.02 34.33 3.28
CA ASN A 16 30.65 35.54 4.03
C ASN A 16 29.69 36.51 3.31
N VAL A 17 28.94 36.07 2.29
CA VAL A 17 27.92 36.90 1.60
C VAL A 17 26.56 36.23 1.64
N ARG A 18 25.56 36.95 2.16
CA ARG A 18 24.16 36.52 2.26
C ARG A 18 23.25 37.43 1.45
N ARG A 19 22.30 36.83 0.72
CA ARG A 19 21.20 37.53 0.06
C ARG A 19 19.96 37.39 0.92
N ILE A 20 19.36 38.54 1.24
CA ILE A 20 18.09 38.62 1.96
C ILE A 20 17.06 39.19 0.98
N GLU A 21 15.95 38.47 0.82
CA GLU A 21 14.79 38.94 0.07
C GLU A 21 13.70 39.26 1.09
N ALA A 22 13.18 40.49 1.02
CA ALA A 22 12.19 40.98 1.97
C ALA A 22 11.11 41.80 1.28
N LEU A 23 9.88 41.67 1.79
CA LEU A 23 8.75 42.53 1.46
C LEU A 23 8.69 43.67 2.46
N THR A 24 8.30 44.86 2.02
CA THR A 24 8.15 46.03 2.90
C THR A 24 6.80 46.69 2.70
N GLY A 25 6.40 47.52 3.66
CA GLY A 25 5.15 48.28 3.61
C GLY A 25 3.92 47.39 3.72
N GLU A 26 2.86 47.76 3.02
CA GLU A 26 1.55 47.08 3.06
C GLU A 26 1.63 45.63 2.58
N VAL A 27 2.42 45.37 1.53
CA VAL A 27 2.62 44.02 0.98
C VAL A 27 3.22 43.06 2.00
N ALA A 28 4.06 43.56 2.92
CA ALA A 28 4.60 42.74 4.01
C ALA A 28 3.51 42.33 5.02
N LEU A 29 2.57 43.22 5.30
CA LEU A 29 1.43 42.95 6.19
C LEU A 29 0.45 41.96 5.55
N GLU A 30 0.10 42.17 4.28
CA GLU A 30 -0.77 41.24 3.53
C GLU A 30 -0.18 39.83 3.49
N TYR A 31 1.14 39.73 3.31
CA TYR A 31 1.84 38.44 3.34
C TYR A 31 1.69 37.72 4.69
N ASP A 32 1.92 38.43 5.80
CA ASP A 32 1.79 37.85 7.14
C ASP A 32 0.33 37.46 7.47
N LEU A 33 -0.64 38.29 7.08
CA LEU A 33 -2.06 37.99 7.23
C LEU A 33 -2.48 36.75 6.44
N LYS A 34 -1.98 36.61 5.20
CA LYS A 34 -2.21 35.42 4.37
C LYS A 34 -1.63 34.17 5.04
N GLN A 35 -0.39 34.21 5.50
CA GLN A 35 0.24 33.07 6.18
C GLN A 35 -0.52 32.69 7.47
N ALA A 36 -1.00 33.67 8.24
CA ALA A 36 -1.83 33.41 9.40
C ALA A 36 -3.17 32.75 9.02
N GLY A 37 -3.79 33.18 7.91
CA GLY A 37 -4.99 32.56 7.34
C GLY A 37 -4.78 31.12 6.90
N ASP A 38 -3.66 30.83 6.21
CA ASP A 38 -3.29 29.49 5.77
C ASP A 38 -3.07 28.55 6.97
N LEU A 39 -2.34 29.01 7.99
CA LEU A 39 -2.15 28.26 9.24
C LEU A 39 -3.48 27.99 9.95
N LYS A 40 -4.38 28.96 10.03
CA LYS A 40 -5.70 28.78 10.65
C LYS A 40 -6.55 27.76 9.88
N SER A 41 -6.48 27.77 8.56
CA SER A 41 -7.16 26.82 7.69
C SER A 41 -6.63 25.40 7.90
N ALA A 42 -5.30 25.24 7.93
CA ALA A 42 -4.66 23.96 8.23
C ALA A 42 -5.02 23.44 9.64
N ALA A 43 -5.05 24.32 10.64
CA ALA A 43 -5.48 23.98 12.00
C ALA A 43 -6.93 23.44 12.03
N SER A 44 -7.83 24.07 11.28
CA SER A 44 -9.23 23.64 11.16
C SER A 44 -9.36 22.26 10.51
N LEU A 45 -8.66 22.02 9.40
CA LEU A 45 -8.63 20.71 8.72
C LEU A 45 -8.13 19.59 9.65
N LEU A 46 -7.08 19.89 10.41
CA LEU A 46 -6.48 18.97 11.37
C LEU A 46 -7.25 18.90 12.71
N LYS A 47 -8.30 19.70 12.87
CA LYS A 47 -9.10 19.86 14.10
C LYS A 47 -8.23 20.09 15.33
N THR A 48 -7.29 21.01 15.22
CA THR A 48 -6.32 21.35 16.27
C THR A 48 -6.11 22.87 16.35
N ALA A 49 -5.37 23.33 17.36
CA ALA A 49 -4.94 24.72 17.45
C ALA A 49 -3.73 24.99 16.54
N PRO A 50 -3.54 26.21 16.00
CA PRO A 50 -2.44 26.53 15.07
C PRO A 50 -1.03 26.19 15.60
N ASP A 51 -0.79 26.41 16.89
CA ASP A 51 0.47 26.08 17.57
C ASP A 51 0.73 24.56 17.69
N ARG A 52 -0.31 23.75 17.49
CA ARG A 52 -0.25 22.28 17.61
C ARG A 52 -0.29 21.56 16.26
N ILE A 53 -0.31 22.29 15.14
CA ILE A 53 -0.36 21.71 13.78
C ILE A 53 0.76 20.68 13.57
N ALA A 54 2.01 21.07 13.83
CA ALA A 54 3.17 20.21 13.59
C ALA A 54 3.08 18.89 14.38
N LYS A 55 2.68 18.98 15.66
CA LYS A 55 2.51 17.80 16.52
C LYS A 55 1.38 16.90 16.01
N ARG A 56 0.22 17.47 15.66
CA ARG A 56 -0.94 16.70 15.17
C ARG A 56 -0.63 16.03 13.83
N LEU A 57 0.06 16.74 12.93
CA LEU A 57 0.48 16.20 11.64
C LEU A 57 1.46 15.03 11.82
N GLY A 58 2.44 15.16 12.72
CA GLY A 58 3.37 14.07 13.03
C GLY A 58 2.67 12.82 13.58
N GLN A 59 1.65 12.99 14.44
CA GLN A 59 0.83 11.87 14.93
C GLN A 59 0.06 11.19 13.78
N LEU A 60 -0.60 11.97 12.92
CA LEU A 60 -1.34 11.42 11.78
C LEU A 60 -0.44 10.65 10.81
N LEU A 61 0.77 11.15 10.54
CA LEU A 61 1.73 10.44 9.69
C LEU A 61 2.19 9.11 10.30
N LYS A 62 2.34 9.06 11.64
CA LYS A 62 2.65 7.82 12.35
C LYS A 62 1.49 6.83 12.28
N GLU A 63 0.27 7.28 12.59
CA GLU A 63 -0.95 6.47 12.50
C GLU A 63 -1.17 5.94 11.07
N TYR A 64 -0.91 6.76 10.05
CA TYR A 64 -0.99 6.37 8.65
C TYR A 64 -0.03 5.22 8.33
N LYS A 65 1.24 5.33 8.73
CA LYS A 65 2.24 4.27 8.53
C LYS A 65 1.89 2.98 9.30
N GLU A 66 1.37 3.10 10.52
CA GLU A 66 0.91 1.95 11.31
C GLU A 66 -0.26 1.23 10.64
N LYS A 67 -1.24 1.97 10.14
CA LYS A 67 -2.38 1.43 9.38
C LYS A 67 -1.94 0.76 8.07
N ASP A 68 -1.01 1.36 7.33
CA ASP A 68 -0.47 0.75 6.11
C ASP A 68 0.19 -0.61 6.40
N ASN A 69 1.02 -0.69 7.44
CA ASN A 69 1.62 -1.96 7.87
C ASN A 69 0.56 -2.98 8.33
N GLU A 70 -0.49 -2.53 9.03
CA GLU A 70 -1.60 -3.40 9.44
C GLU A 70 -2.37 -3.94 8.23
N ILE A 71 -2.62 -3.11 7.21
CA ILE A 71 -3.25 -3.52 5.95
C ILE A 71 -2.40 -4.60 5.26
N GLU A 72 -1.09 -4.44 5.17
CA GLU A 72 -0.20 -5.45 4.59
C GLU A 72 -0.22 -6.77 5.37
N SER A 73 -0.18 -6.69 6.70
CA SER A 73 -0.29 -7.85 7.60
C SER A 73 -1.61 -8.58 7.42
N LEU A 74 -2.73 -7.86 7.37
CA LEU A 74 -4.07 -8.43 7.15
C LEU A 74 -4.18 -9.09 5.77
N LYS A 75 -3.67 -8.46 4.71
CA LYS A 75 -3.61 -9.05 3.37
C LYS A 75 -2.82 -10.37 3.38
N SER A 76 -1.66 -10.40 4.04
CA SER A 76 -0.85 -11.63 4.18
C SER A 76 -1.59 -12.75 4.93
N ARG A 77 -2.30 -12.40 6.01
CA ARG A 77 -3.13 -13.35 6.78
C ARG A 77 -4.31 -13.90 5.98
N LEU A 78 -4.98 -13.06 5.18
CA LEU A 78 -6.08 -13.47 4.31
C LEU A 78 -5.60 -14.46 3.24
N LEU A 79 -4.47 -14.19 2.58
CA LEU A 79 -3.85 -15.10 1.61
C LEU A 79 -3.47 -16.45 2.26
N SER A 80 -2.95 -16.40 3.49
CA SER A 80 -2.58 -17.60 4.25
C SER A 80 -3.82 -18.44 4.64
N ARG A 81 -4.93 -17.80 5.02
CA ARG A 81 -6.21 -18.49 5.31
C ARG A 81 -6.82 -19.10 4.06
N LYS A 82 -6.93 -18.34 2.95
CA LYS A 82 -7.38 -18.87 1.65
C LYS A 82 -6.56 -20.11 1.26
N SER A 83 -5.25 -20.10 1.49
CA SER A 83 -4.38 -21.26 1.20
C SER A 83 -4.64 -22.49 2.08
N LYS A 84 -5.07 -22.33 3.35
CA LYS A 84 -5.43 -23.46 4.22
C LYS A 84 -6.78 -24.06 3.82
N ASP A 85 -7.74 -23.20 3.51
CA ASP A 85 -9.09 -23.56 3.08
C ASP A 85 -9.07 -24.36 1.75
N ILE A 86 -8.17 -23.99 0.83
CA ILE A 86 -8.01 -24.71 -0.45
C ILE A 86 -7.52 -26.15 -0.26
N LEU A 87 -6.71 -26.43 0.77
CA LEU A 87 -6.21 -27.77 1.04
C LEU A 87 -7.25 -28.66 1.73
N SER A 88 -8.14 -28.08 2.55
CA SER A 88 -9.26 -28.84 3.15
C SER A 88 -10.31 -29.24 2.11
N ASP A 89 -10.44 -28.48 1.03
CA ASP A 89 -11.36 -28.78 -0.08
C ASP A 89 -10.83 -29.82 -1.07
N ALA A 90 -9.64 -30.39 -0.81
CA ALA A 90 -9.08 -31.44 -1.66
C ALA A 90 -9.99 -32.69 -1.62
N LYS A 91 -10.49 -33.08 -2.79
CA LYS A 91 -11.29 -34.30 -2.95
C LYS A 91 -10.37 -35.49 -3.23
N ASP A 92 -10.63 -36.63 -2.62
CA ASP A 92 -9.98 -37.88 -3.00
C ASP A 92 -10.76 -38.54 -4.14
N ILE A 93 -10.10 -38.77 -5.27
CA ILE A 93 -10.65 -39.46 -6.44
C ILE A 93 -9.70 -40.60 -6.78
N GLY A 94 -10.09 -41.83 -6.45
CA GLY A 94 -9.29 -43.02 -6.77
C GLY A 94 -7.92 -43.06 -6.05
N GLY A 95 -7.83 -42.52 -4.84
CA GLY A 95 -6.57 -42.43 -4.08
C GLY A 95 -5.67 -41.29 -4.54
N VAL A 96 -6.21 -40.30 -5.27
CA VAL A 96 -5.50 -39.11 -5.73
C VAL A 96 -6.21 -37.88 -5.20
N LYS A 97 -5.46 -36.98 -4.56
CA LYS A 97 -6.00 -35.69 -4.10
C LYS A 97 -6.16 -34.74 -5.28
N VAL A 98 -7.36 -34.22 -5.46
CA VAL A 98 -7.71 -33.29 -6.54
C VAL A 98 -8.28 -32.01 -5.95
N ILE A 99 -7.71 -30.87 -6.35
CA ILE A 99 -8.19 -29.54 -6.00
C ILE A 99 -8.64 -28.85 -7.29
N SER A 100 -9.88 -28.38 -7.31
CA SER A 100 -10.43 -27.57 -8.40
C SER A 100 -11.18 -26.37 -7.83
N ARG A 101 -10.69 -25.15 -8.06
CA ARG A 101 -11.33 -23.93 -7.54
C ARG A 101 -11.13 -22.71 -8.44
N GLU A 102 -12.09 -21.80 -8.38
CA GLU A 102 -11.93 -20.43 -8.85
C GLU A 102 -11.23 -19.59 -7.76
N LEU A 103 -10.30 -18.74 -8.17
CA LEU A 103 -9.58 -17.79 -7.33
C LEU A 103 -9.60 -16.40 -7.97
N GLU A 104 -9.45 -15.39 -7.13
CA GLU A 104 -9.12 -14.05 -7.59
C GLU A 104 -7.64 -14.03 -7.97
N ALA A 105 -7.34 -13.72 -9.23
CA ALA A 105 -5.98 -13.52 -9.71
C ALA A 105 -5.99 -12.48 -10.84
N ASP A 106 -5.08 -11.52 -10.75
CA ASP A 106 -4.99 -10.42 -11.70
C ASP A 106 -4.11 -10.72 -12.91
N SER A 107 -3.35 -11.81 -12.84
CA SER A 107 -2.40 -12.23 -13.88
C SER A 107 -2.18 -13.75 -13.92
N PRO A 108 -1.74 -14.31 -15.07
CA PRO A 108 -1.32 -15.72 -15.16
C PRO A 108 -0.16 -16.07 -14.22
N LYS A 109 0.67 -15.07 -13.86
CA LYS A 109 1.78 -15.24 -12.93
C LYS A 109 1.25 -15.53 -11.51
N GLU A 110 0.28 -14.78 -11.03
CA GLU A 110 -0.33 -15.01 -9.70
C GLU A 110 -1.01 -16.39 -9.60
N LEU A 111 -1.65 -16.85 -10.67
CA LEU A 111 -2.19 -18.21 -10.75
C LEU A 111 -1.09 -19.27 -10.62
N ARG A 112 0.03 -19.11 -11.34
CA ARG A 112 1.20 -20.01 -11.25
C ARG A 112 1.79 -20.03 -9.84
N ASP A 113 2.01 -18.86 -9.25
CA ASP A 113 2.55 -18.73 -7.90
C ASP A 113 1.60 -19.34 -6.84
N SER A 114 0.30 -19.34 -7.10
CA SER A 114 -0.71 -19.99 -6.24
C SER A 114 -0.69 -21.51 -6.39
N VAL A 115 -0.62 -22.01 -7.62
CA VAL A 115 -0.45 -23.45 -7.91
C VAL A 115 0.79 -23.99 -7.22
N ASP A 116 1.93 -23.32 -7.35
CA ASP A 116 3.19 -23.78 -6.74
C ASP A 116 3.10 -23.81 -5.20
N ARG A 117 2.46 -22.80 -4.59
CA ARG A 117 2.22 -22.79 -3.14
C ARG A 117 1.31 -23.92 -2.67
N ILE A 118 0.24 -24.23 -3.42
CA ILE A 118 -0.69 -25.33 -3.09
C ILE A 118 0.02 -26.67 -3.28
N LYS A 119 0.71 -26.85 -4.42
CA LYS A 119 1.49 -28.05 -4.75
C LYS A 119 2.51 -28.39 -3.68
N ASN A 120 3.26 -27.39 -3.20
CA ASN A 120 4.25 -27.54 -2.13
C ASN A 120 3.63 -28.02 -0.80
N LYS A 121 2.36 -27.72 -0.54
CA LYS A 121 1.66 -28.16 0.68
C LYS A 121 0.90 -29.47 0.50
N LEU A 122 0.39 -29.74 -0.70
CA LEU A 122 -0.37 -30.95 -1.03
C LEU A 122 0.53 -32.19 -1.11
N HIS A 123 1.81 -32.00 -1.46
CA HIS A 123 2.84 -33.03 -1.69
C HIS A 123 2.57 -33.92 -2.92
N SER A 124 1.37 -34.51 -3.02
CA SER A 124 0.92 -35.36 -4.13
C SER A 124 -0.53 -35.02 -4.50
N GLY A 125 -0.80 -34.73 -5.77
CA GLY A 125 -2.15 -34.41 -6.24
C GLY A 125 -2.23 -33.72 -7.60
N VAL A 126 -3.46 -33.50 -8.04
CA VAL A 126 -3.83 -32.73 -9.24
C VAL A 126 -4.47 -31.42 -8.80
N ILE A 127 -4.06 -30.31 -9.41
CA ILE A 127 -4.54 -28.96 -9.07
C ILE A 127 -5.02 -28.28 -10.35
N LEU A 128 -6.27 -27.82 -10.37
CA LEU A 128 -6.86 -26.98 -11.41
C LEU A 128 -7.35 -25.67 -10.77
N LEU A 129 -6.78 -24.54 -11.18
CA LEU A 129 -7.21 -23.22 -10.72
C LEU A 129 -7.71 -22.39 -11.90
N GLY A 130 -8.80 -21.65 -11.66
CA GLY A 130 -9.34 -20.68 -12.62
C GLY A 130 -9.45 -19.28 -12.03
N ALA A 131 -9.35 -18.27 -12.88
CA ALA A 131 -9.66 -16.88 -12.53
C ALA A 131 -10.35 -16.17 -13.70
N LYS A 132 -11.28 -15.27 -13.39
CA LYS A 132 -11.98 -14.44 -14.36
C LYS A 132 -11.52 -12.98 -14.24
N LYS A 133 -11.08 -12.39 -15.35
CA LYS A 133 -10.68 -10.98 -15.43
C LYS A 133 -11.01 -10.39 -16.80
N ASP A 134 -11.60 -9.21 -16.82
CA ASP A 134 -11.90 -8.45 -18.06
C ASP A 134 -12.59 -9.30 -19.14
N ASN A 135 -13.60 -10.07 -18.72
CA ASN A 135 -14.36 -11.02 -19.55
C ASN A 135 -13.52 -12.15 -20.19
N LYS A 136 -12.29 -12.36 -19.73
CA LYS A 136 -11.43 -13.49 -20.08
C LYS A 136 -11.32 -14.46 -18.92
N VAL A 137 -11.15 -15.73 -19.25
CA VAL A 137 -10.92 -16.80 -18.27
C VAL A 137 -9.46 -17.25 -18.41
N MET A 138 -8.78 -17.34 -17.26
CA MET A 138 -7.45 -17.91 -17.15
C MET A 138 -7.57 -19.22 -16.38
N LEU A 139 -7.01 -20.30 -16.93
CA LEU A 139 -6.98 -21.61 -16.29
C LEU A 139 -5.53 -22.10 -16.20
N ILE A 140 -5.21 -22.78 -15.11
CA ILE A 140 -3.93 -23.46 -14.94
C ILE A 140 -4.14 -24.83 -14.28
N CYS A 141 -3.52 -25.85 -14.86
CA CYS A 141 -3.51 -27.21 -14.33
C CYS A 141 -2.08 -27.62 -13.99
N ALA A 142 -1.89 -28.29 -12.86
CA ALA A 142 -0.63 -28.90 -12.49
C ALA A 142 -0.86 -30.29 -11.87
N VAL A 143 0.06 -31.19 -12.18
CA VAL A 143 0.10 -32.56 -11.66
C VAL A 143 1.45 -32.75 -11.00
N THR A 144 1.48 -33.38 -9.82
CA THR A 144 2.74 -33.70 -9.13
C THR A 144 3.50 -34.82 -9.86
N LYS A 145 4.83 -34.83 -9.73
CA LYS A 145 5.71 -35.73 -10.50
C LYS A 145 5.41 -37.22 -10.25
N ASP A 146 5.11 -37.58 -9.00
CA ASP A 146 4.78 -38.94 -8.59
C ASP A 146 3.53 -39.48 -9.31
N LEU A 147 2.52 -38.63 -9.54
CA LEU A 147 1.33 -39.01 -10.28
C LEU A 147 1.57 -39.11 -11.78
N ILE A 148 2.45 -38.25 -12.33
CA ILE A 148 2.88 -38.37 -13.72
C ILE A 148 3.54 -39.74 -13.92
N GLU A 149 4.44 -40.15 -13.03
CA GLU A 149 5.12 -41.45 -13.12
C GLU A 149 4.16 -42.64 -12.94
N ARG A 150 3.14 -42.51 -12.08
CA ARG A 150 2.14 -43.56 -11.83
C ARG A 150 1.21 -43.85 -13.01
N PHE A 151 0.88 -42.84 -13.82
CA PHE A 151 -0.11 -42.93 -14.90
C PHE A 151 0.51 -42.74 -16.30
N ARG A 152 1.83 -42.84 -16.41
CA ARG A 152 2.55 -42.74 -17.69
C ARG A 152 2.52 -44.04 -18.48
#